data_AF-A0A8T1VDB3-F1
#
_entry.id   AF-A0A8T1VDB3-F1
#
_cell.length_a   1.000
_cell.length_b   1.000
_cell.length_c   1.000
_cell.angle_alpha   90.00
_cell.angle_beta   90.00
_cell.angle_gamma   90.00
#
_symmetry.space_group_name_H-M   'P 1'
#
loop_
_entity.id
_entity.type
_entity.pdbx_description
1 polymer ?
#
loop_
_entity_poly.entity_id
_entity_poly.type
_entity_poly.pdbx_seq_one_letter_code
_entity_poly.pdbx_strand_id
1 'polypeptide(L)'
;MIRRRSESKSSAAPPSKAPPPSKRSVSYSVAFPLPVPGTPPAAKRRPLQTQHLGLAAVDAGYCCHEPTQLHLSVEWRLDRHVVGCALENATGQLLFEVREKPLSLHRQRTLLDATEVPVASIRMSAFRRRKATYSSYPRTETSKKPLFKFTMSRSKLEMAFTDIMTGETCRLGSDGEQGDIEIWLQRGLPADTAKQPIAHMYPAPAGTPLGYSLDIAEGVDAVMAILVCVAVHDSEPERRWRAPTPMFT
;
A
#
# COMPACT_ATOMS: atom_id res chain seq x y z
N MET A 1 -1.59 33.57 53.17
CA MET A 1 -0.76 34.56 53.89
C MET A 1 0.50 34.80 53.04
N ILE A 2 0.71 36.03 52.58
CA ILE A 2 1.78 36.44 51.66
C ILE A 2 3.04 36.83 52.44
N ARG A 3 4.23 36.40 52.00
CA ARG A 3 5.57 37.02 52.15
C ARG A 3 6.65 36.03 51.66
N ARG A 4 7.77 36.39 51.04
CA ARG A 4 8.33 37.58 50.39
C ARG A 4 9.60 37.08 49.68
N ARG A 5 9.94 37.67 48.52
CA ARG A 5 11.21 37.47 47.81
C ARG A 5 12.42 37.95 48.63
N SER A 6 13.58 37.36 48.36
CA SER A 6 14.87 38.04 48.40
C SER A 6 15.73 37.55 47.22
N GLU A 7 16.06 38.49 46.34
CA GLU A 7 17.05 38.35 45.27
C GLU A 7 18.47 38.52 45.86
N SER A 8 19.43 37.77 45.34
CA SER A 8 20.82 38.17 45.31
C SER A 8 21.42 37.78 43.96
N LYS A 9 21.78 38.81 43.21
CA LYS A 9 22.36 38.82 41.86
C LYS A 9 23.88 38.81 42.01
N SER A 10 24.58 37.89 41.35
CA SER A 10 25.97 38.12 40.94
C SER A 10 26.24 37.40 39.62
N SER A 11 26.79 38.17 38.70
CA SER A 11 27.07 37.90 37.30
C SER A 11 28.37 37.14 37.10
N ALA A 12 28.34 36.10 36.27
CA ALA A 12 29.45 35.76 35.37
C ALA A 12 28.90 34.99 34.16
N ALA A 13 29.30 35.43 32.96
CA ALA A 13 28.83 34.99 31.65
C ALA A 13 29.43 33.62 31.22
N PRO A 14 28.95 32.99 30.13
CA PRO A 14 28.81 31.53 29.99
C PRO A 14 29.96 30.85 29.24
N PRO A 15 30.21 29.55 29.45
CA PRO A 15 30.85 28.72 28.44
C PRO A 15 29.80 28.26 27.42
N SER A 16 30.01 28.70 26.18
CA SER A 16 29.33 28.28 24.95
C SER A 16 29.14 26.76 24.89
N LYS A 17 27.89 26.30 25.02
CA LYS A 17 27.51 24.93 24.70
C LYS A 17 27.01 24.86 23.26
N ALA A 18 27.64 23.95 22.53
CA ALA A 18 27.50 23.69 21.11
C ALA A 18 26.03 23.55 20.65
N PRO A 19 25.73 23.93 19.39
CA PRO A 19 24.42 23.70 18.80
C PRO A 19 24.14 22.18 18.68
N PRO A 20 22.88 21.74 18.80
CA PRO A 20 22.53 20.34 18.62
C PRO A 20 22.87 19.89 17.20
N PRO A 21 23.33 18.64 17.00
CA PRO A 21 23.65 18.14 15.67
C PRO A 21 22.38 18.12 14.82
N SER A 22 22.38 18.99 13.80
CA SER A 22 21.51 18.97 12.65
C SER A 22 21.29 17.53 12.20
N LYS A 23 20.07 17.01 12.36
CA LYS A 23 19.64 15.77 11.72
C LYS A 23 19.71 16.00 10.20
N ARG A 24 20.82 15.57 9.59
CA ARG A 24 20.93 15.45 8.14
C ARG A 24 19.80 14.52 7.68
N SER A 25 18.75 15.09 7.11
CA SER A 25 17.88 14.34 6.21
C SER A 25 18.73 13.97 5.01
N VAL A 26 19.15 12.71 4.94
CA VAL A 26 19.78 12.19 3.75
C VAL A 26 18.66 11.94 2.75
N SER A 27 18.42 12.90 1.87
CA SER A 27 17.62 12.67 0.66
C SER A 27 18.42 11.71 -0.22
N TYR A 28 18.01 10.45 -0.21
CA TYR A 28 18.46 9.47 -1.19
C TYR A 28 17.59 9.64 -2.44
N SER A 29 18.03 10.44 -3.40
CA SER A 29 17.54 10.34 -4.77
C SER A 29 18.20 9.11 -5.40
N VAL A 30 17.59 7.95 -5.23
CA VAL A 30 17.98 6.75 -5.98
C VAL A 30 17.08 6.71 -7.21
N ALA A 31 17.63 7.12 -8.35
CA ALA A 31 17.06 6.76 -9.64
C ALA A 31 17.19 5.24 -9.77
N PHE A 32 16.06 4.54 -9.88
CA PHE A 32 16.07 3.09 -10.01
C PHE A 32 16.65 2.70 -11.38
N PRO A 33 17.58 1.75 -11.44
CA PRO A 33 18.09 1.25 -12.71
C PRO A 33 16.95 0.60 -13.52
N LEU A 34 16.97 0.83 -14.83
CA LEU A 34 16.10 0.17 -15.80
C LEU A 34 16.21 -1.37 -15.66
N PRO A 35 15.16 -2.13 -16.01
CA PRO A 35 15.11 -3.57 -15.74
C PRO A 35 16.25 -4.32 -16.42
N VAL A 36 17.06 -5.04 -15.64
CA VAL A 36 18.09 -5.99 -16.12
C VAL A 36 17.43 -7.35 -16.37
N PRO A 37 17.89 -8.15 -17.36
CA PRO A 37 17.19 -9.35 -17.83
C PRO A 37 17.12 -10.44 -16.75
N GLY A 38 15.92 -10.71 -16.23
CA GLY A 38 15.70 -11.71 -15.18
C GLY A 38 14.31 -11.64 -14.55
N THR A 39 13.63 -10.49 -14.65
CA THR A 39 12.17 -10.44 -14.49
C THR A 39 11.51 -11.28 -15.60
N PRO A 40 10.51 -12.14 -15.30
CA PRO A 40 9.69 -12.73 -16.35
C PRO A 40 9.21 -11.59 -17.25
N PRO A 41 9.33 -11.72 -18.57
CA PRO A 41 9.13 -10.59 -19.46
C PRO A 41 7.71 -10.06 -19.28
N ALA A 42 7.57 -8.73 -19.21
CA ALA A 42 6.30 -8.03 -19.31
C ALA A 42 5.41 -8.56 -20.46
N ALA A 43 6.01 -9.21 -21.46
CA ALA A 43 5.39 -9.90 -22.58
C ALA A 43 4.35 -10.99 -22.22
N LYS A 44 4.25 -11.49 -20.98
CA LYS A 44 3.21 -12.47 -20.60
C LYS A 44 1.98 -11.85 -19.91
N ARG A 45 2.04 -10.58 -19.54
CA ARG A 45 0.96 -9.90 -18.81
C ARG A 45 -0.09 -9.38 -19.78
N ARG A 46 -1.36 -9.53 -19.44
CA ARG A 46 -2.45 -8.93 -20.22
C ARG A 46 -2.37 -7.40 -20.10
N PRO A 47 -2.61 -6.65 -21.18
CA PRO A 47 -2.61 -5.19 -21.08
C PRO A 47 -3.68 -4.74 -20.07
N LEU A 48 -3.31 -3.78 -19.22
CA LEU A 48 -4.25 -3.14 -18.32
C LEU A 48 -5.26 -2.31 -19.12
N GLN A 49 -6.52 -2.35 -18.69
CA GLN A 49 -7.62 -1.69 -19.36
C GLN A 49 -7.97 -0.37 -18.67
N THR A 50 -7.77 0.73 -19.39
CA THR A 50 -8.17 2.08 -18.98
C THR A 50 -9.65 2.14 -18.60
N GLN A 51 -9.94 2.81 -17.49
CA GLN A 51 -11.28 3.04 -16.96
C GLN A 51 -11.70 4.48 -17.25
N HIS A 52 -12.19 4.75 -18.47
CA HIS A 52 -12.53 6.11 -18.92
C HIS A 52 -13.58 6.85 -18.08
N LEU A 53 -14.49 6.12 -17.43
CA LEU A 53 -15.50 6.70 -16.51
C LEU A 53 -14.96 6.89 -15.08
N GLY A 54 -13.71 6.47 -14.82
CA GLY A 54 -13.17 6.30 -13.49
C GLY A 54 -13.70 5.04 -12.80
N LEU A 55 -12.90 4.53 -11.86
CA LEU A 55 -13.26 3.42 -10.98
C LEU A 55 -12.82 3.78 -9.56
N ALA A 56 -13.75 4.24 -8.73
CA ALA A 56 -13.46 4.70 -7.38
C ALA A 56 -14.19 3.88 -6.32
N ALA A 57 -13.43 3.33 -5.37
CA ALA A 57 -13.99 2.60 -4.23
C ALA A 57 -13.82 3.35 -2.89
N VAL A 58 -12.80 4.20 -2.81
CA VAL A 58 -12.48 5.02 -1.65
C VAL A 58 -12.83 6.47 -1.90
N ASP A 59 -12.23 7.09 -2.91
CA ASP A 59 -12.45 8.48 -3.28
C ASP A 59 -12.06 8.69 -4.75
N ALA A 60 -12.88 9.45 -5.49
CA ALA A 60 -12.63 9.80 -6.88
C ALA A 60 -11.31 10.56 -7.08
N GLY A 61 -10.86 11.31 -6.07
CA GLY A 61 -9.62 12.07 -6.11
C GLY A 61 -8.34 11.23 -6.17
N TYR A 62 -8.44 9.91 -5.94
CA TYR A 62 -7.29 8.99 -6.06
C TYR A 62 -7.30 8.16 -7.35
N CYS A 63 -8.21 8.43 -8.29
CA CYS A 63 -8.17 7.81 -9.60
C CYS A 63 -6.94 8.28 -10.39
N CYS A 64 -6.12 7.34 -10.84
CA CYS A 64 -4.94 7.62 -11.66
C CYS A 64 -5.34 8.35 -12.96
N HIS A 65 -4.66 9.45 -13.29
CA HIS A 65 -4.89 10.18 -14.55
C HIS A 65 -4.19 9.55 -15.76
N GLU A 66 -3.24 8.67 -15.51
CA GLU A 66 -2.47 7.94 -16.52
C GLU A 66 -2.06 6.57 -15.95
N PRO A 67 -1.62 5.60 -16.77
CA PRO A 67 -1.09 4.34 -16.27
C PRO A 67 0.03 4.59 -15.26
N THR A 68 -0.18 4.15 -14.02
CA THR A 68 0.70 4.48 -12.90
C THR A 68 1.45 3.24 -12.45
N GLN A 69 2.75 3.38 -12.22
CA GLN A 69 3.56 2.31 -11.67
C GLN A 69 4.10 2.69 -10.29
N LEU A 70 3.80 1.86 -9.30
CA LEU A 70 4.20 2.06 -7.92
C LEU A 70 5.16 0.96 -7.47
N HIS A 71 6.03 1.29 -6.52
CA HIS A 71 6.80 0.34 -5.73
C HIS A 71 6.20 0.25 -4.32
N LEU A 72 5.68 -0.92 -3.96
CA LEU A 72 5.24 -1.21 -2.60
C LEU A 72 6.43 -1.73 -1.80
N SER A 73 7.01 -0.88 -0.96
CA SER A 73 8.16 -1.26 -0.13
C SER A 73 7.72 -2.17 1.01
N VAL A 74 8.47 -3.24 1.21
CA VAL A 74 8.24 -4.23 2.26
C VAL A 74 9.38 -4.16 3.27
N GLU A 75 9.01 -4.06 4.53
CA GLU A 75 9.94 -3.93 5.65
C GLU A 75 9.78 -5.10 6.63
N TRP A 76 10.86 -5.48 7.31
CA TRP A 76 10.77 -6.41 8.42
C TRP A 76 10.41 -5.66 9.71
N ARG A 77 9.22 -5.92 10.25
CA ARG A 77 8.75 -5.32 11.52
C ARG A 77 8.11 -6.40 12.38
N LEU A 78 8.51 -6.46 13.66
CA LEU A 78 7.92 -7.36 14.66
C LEU A 78 7.84 -8.82 14.16
N ASP A 79 8.98 -9.35 13.69
CA ASP A 79 9.16 -10.72 13.20
C ASP A 79 8.33 -11.12 11.98
N ARG A 80 7.92 -10.15 11.16
CA ARG A 80 7.26 -10.42 9.89
C ARG A 80 7.56 -9.34 8.85
N HIS A 81 7.36 -9.69 7.59
CA HIS A 81 7.32 -8.72 6.50
C HIS A 81 5.99 -7.96 6.52
N VAL A 82 6.04 -6.65 6.32
CA VAL A 82 4.86 -5.79 6.15
C VAL A 82 5.11 -4.77 5.05
N VAL A 83 4.06 -4.42 4.30
CA VAL A 83 4.12 -3.27 3.39
C VAL A 83 4.20 -1.99 4.23
N GLY A 84 5.26 -1.21 4.04
CA GLY A 84 5.53 0.03 4.79
C GLY A 84 5.15 1.30 4.05
N CYS A 85 5.24 1.32 2.72
CA CYS A 85 4.86 2.48 1.91
C CYS A 85 4.59 2.11 0.44
N ALA A 86 3.99 3.05 -0.29
CA ALA A 86 3.87 3.06 -1.73
C ALA A 86 4.63 4.27 -2.30
N LEU A 87 5.62 3.98 -3.15
CA LEU A 87 6.46 4.97 -3.83
C LEU A 87 6.08 5.01 -5.31
N GLU A 88 6.17 6.16 -5.95
CA GLU A 88 6.15 6.24 -7.41
C GLU A 88 7.42 5.58 -7.97
N ASN A 89 7.29 4.66 -8.91
CA ASN A 89 8.43 3.84 -9.35
C ASN A 89 9.48 4.64 -10.14
N ALA A 90 9.06 5.64 -10.91
CA ALA A 90 9.96 6.45 -11.73
C ALA A 90 10.82 7.41 -10.89
N THR A 91 10.22 8.06 -9.89
CA THR A 91 10.85 9.13 -9.12
C THR A 91 11.33 8.68 -7.73
N GLY A 92 10.81 7.57 -7.23
CA GLY A 92 10.97 7.15 -5.84
C GLY A 92 10.19 8.03 -4.85
N GLN A 93 9.32 8.92 -5.32
CA GLN A 93 8.55 9.81 -4.45
C GLN A 93 7.59 9.02 -3.58
N LEU A 94 7.59 9.30 -2.28
CA LEU A 94 6.61 8.75 -1.35
C LEU A 94 5.22 9.33 -1.65
N LEU A 95 4.29 8.46 -2.04
CA LEU A 95 2.89 8.83 -2.24
C LEU A 95 2.07 8.51 -1.00
N PHE A 96 2.31 7.33 -0.41
CA PHE A 96 1.58 6.88 0.77
C PHE A 96 2.44 6.12 1.78
N GLU A 97 2.28 6.42 3.07
CA GLU A 97 2.81 5.62 4.18
C GLU A 97 1.75 4.64 4.67
N VAL A 98 2.12 3.37 4.87
CA VAL A 98 1.26 2.35 5.46
C VAL A 98 1.66 2.18 6.92
N ARG A 99 0.85 2.74 7.82
CA ARG A 99 1.10 2.66 9.27
C ARG A 99 0.27 1.58 9.91
N GLU A 100 0.92 0.62 10.56
CA GLU A 100 0.24 -0.37 11.37
C GLU A 100 -0.18 0.22 12.73
N LYS A 101 -1.40 -0.08 13.16
CA LYS A 101 -1.88 0.26 14.49
C LYS A 101 -1.19 -0.63 15.53
N PRO A 102 -0.40 -0.07 16.47
CA PRO A 102 0.28 -0.86 17.48
C PRO A 102 -0.70 -1.71 18.28
N LEU A 103 -0.30 -2.93 18.61
CA LEU A 103 -1.06 -3.86 19.45
C LEU A 103 -2.45 -4.23 18.90
N SER A 104 -2.70 -4.01 17.61
CA SER A 104 -3.98 -4.37 16.99
C SER A 104 -4.09 -5.88 16.81
N LEU A 105 -5.03 -6.50 17.52
CA LEU A 105 -5.41 -7.91 17.33
C LEU A 105 -5.95 -8.20 15.92
N HIS A 106 -6.32 -7.15 15.18
CA HIS A 106 -6.97 -7.22 13.87
C HIS A 106 -6.06 -6.78 12.73
N ARG A 107 -4.74 -6.70 12.94
CA ARG A 107 -3.75 -6.27 11.93
C ARG A 107 -4.20 -5.01 11.19
N GLN A 108 -4.67 -4.04 11.94
CA GLN A 108 -5.21 -2.83 11.36
C GLN A 108 -4.10 -1.94 10.81
N ARG A 109 -4.27 -1.43 9.60
CA ARG A 109 -3.34 -0.51 8.95
C ARG A 109 -4.07 0.71 8.43
N THR A 110 -3.41 1.85 8.49
CA THR A 110 -3.89 3.12 7.98
C THR A 110 -2.95 3.59 6.88
N LEU A 111 -3.51 3.93 5.73
CA LEU A 111 -2.80 4.58 4.65
C LEU A 111 -2.82 6.09 4.91
N LEU A 112 -1.65 6.69 4.99
CA LEU A 112 -1.43 8.12 5.14
C LEU A 112 -0.93 8.66 3.80
N ASP A 113 -1.37 9.84 3.37
CA ASP A 113 -0.79 10.52 2.22
C ASP A 113 0.57 11.16 2.55
N ALA A 114 1.20 11.79 1.56
CA ALA A 114 2.47 12.51 1.73
C ALA A 114 2.42 13.66 2.75
N THR A 115 1.22 14.10 3.18
CA THR A 115 1.02 15.12 4.22
C THR A 115 0.74 14.52 5.60
N GLU A 116 0.92 13.20 5.74
CA GLU A 116 0.61 12.41 6.95
C GLU A 116 -0.88 12.41 7.33
N VAL A 117 -1.78 12.75 6.39
CA VAL A 117 -3.22 12.74 6.63
C VAL A 117 -3.76 11.34 6.31
N PRO A 118 -4.55 10.73 7.20
CA PRO A 118 -5.15 9.42 6.94
C PRO A 118 -6.12 9.49 5.78
N VAL A 119 -5.95 8.58 4.83
CA VAL A 119 -6.75 8.47 3.61
C VAL A 119 -7.79 7.35 3.75
N ALA A 120 -7.33 6.18 4.18
CA ALA A 120 -8.18 5.02 4.41
C ALA A 120 -7.53 4.10 5.43
N SER A 121 -8.32 3.25 6.06
CA SER A 121 -7.80 2.19 6.92
C SER A 121 -8.38 0.84 6.55
N ILE A 122 -7.58 -0.20 6.70
CA ILE A 122 -7.97 -1.58 6.48
C ILE A 122 -7.82 -2.35 7.78
N ARG A 123 -8.83 -3.17 8.10
CA ARG A 123 -8.84 -4.02 9.29
C ARG A 123 -9.20 -5.44 8.91
N MET A 124 -8.41 -6.40 9.40
CA MET A 124 -8.69 -7.83 9.27
C MET A 124 -9.64 -8.27 10.39
N SER A 125 -10.85 -8.70 10.03
CA SER A 125 -11.89 -9.04 11.01
C SER A 125 -11.86 -10.51 11.43
N ALA A 126 -11.57 -11.42 10.50
CA ALA A 126 -11.57 -12.86 10.75
C ALA A 126 -10.50 -13.56 9.92
N PHE A 127 -9.72 -14.44 10.56
CA PHE A 127 -8.85 -15.40 9.92
C PHE A 127 -9.36 -16.80 10.24
N ARG A 128 -10.06 -17.42 9.30
CA ARG A 128 -10.31 -18.87 9.34
C ARG A 128 -9.21 -19.52 8.50
N ARG A 129 -8.77 -20.75 8.83
CA ARG A 129 -7.56 -21.46 8.35
C ARG A 129 -7.03 -21.15 6.93
N ARG A 130 -7.84 -20.69 5.96
CA ARG A 130 -7.43 -20.24 4.61
C ARG A 130 -8.25 -19.08 4.02
N LYS A 131 -9.01 -18.35 4.84
CA LYS A 131 -9.87 -17.24 4.46
C LYS A 131 -9.69 -16.07 5.42
N ALA A 132 -9.17 -14.96 4.92
CA ALA A 132 -9.08 -13.69 5.64
C ALA A 132 -10.15 -12.73 5.10
N THR A 133 -10.85 -12.01 5.99
CA THR A 133 -11.80 -10.96 5.61
C THR A 133 -11.26 -9.60 6.04
N TYR A 134 -11.21 -8.67 5.09
CA TYR A 134 -10.78 -7.30 5.29
C TYR A 134 -11.97 -6.36 5.15
N SER A 135 -11.92 -5.27 5.91
CA SER A 135 -12.90 -4.19 5.83
C SER A 135 -12.14 -2.87 5.71
N SER A 136 -12.48 -2.10 4.69
CA SER A 136 -11.92 -0.77 4.45
C SER A 136 -12.81 0.29 5.09
N TYR A 137 -12.22 1.29 5.74
CA TYR A 137 -12.91 2.40 6.40
C TYR A 137 -12.34 3.73 5.89
N PRO A 138 -13.16 4.79 5.85
CA PRO A 138 -12.71 6.12 5.41
C PRO A 138 -11.68 6.73 6.38
N ARG A 139 -11.15 7.91 6.02
CA ARG A 139 -10.16 8.71 6.79
C ARG A 139 -10.34 8.68 8.30
N THR A 140 -11.59 8.72 8.77
CA THR A 140 -11.92 8.69 10.19
C THR A 140 -12.29 7.28 10.66
N GLU A 141 -11.43 6.70 11.51
CA GLU A 141 -11.60 5.37 12.13
C GLU A 141 -12.91 5.26 12.97
N THR A 142 -13.59 6.37 13.21
CA THR A 142 -14.86 6.43 13.95
C THR A 142 -16.05 5.89 13.17
N SER A 143 -15.94 5.69 11.85
CA SER A 143 -17.03 5.10 11.07
C SER A 143 -17.25 3.63 11.43
N LYS A 144 -18.45 3.30 11.91
CA LYS A 144 -18.87 1.91 12.14
C LYS A 144 -19.13 1.15 10.84
N LYS A 145 -19.34 1.87 9.72
CA LYS A 145 -19.67 1.27 8.42
C LYS A 145 -18.43 1.29 7.51
N PRO A 146 -17.96 0.12 7.04
CA PRO A 146 -16.88 0.07 6.07
C PRO A 146 -17.34 0.57 4.70
N LEU A 147 -16.42 1.15 3.94
CA LEU A 147 -16.60 1.53 2.53
C LEU A 147 -16.90 0.30 1.69
N PHE A 148 -16.06 -0.72 1.85
CA PHE A 148 -16.22 -2.01 1.22
C PHE A 148 -15.57 -3.10 2.07
N LYS A 149 -15.92 -4.35 1.74
CA LYS A 149 -15.33 -5.54 2.33
C LYS A 149 -14.83 -6.44 1.23
N PHE A 150 -13.78 -7.17 1.52
CA PHE A 150 -13.26 -8.15 0.60
C PHE A 150 -12.62 -9.31 1.34
N THR A 151 -12.50 -10.42 0.65
CA THR A 151 -11.96 -11.65 1.22
C THR A 151 -10.81 -12.17 0.40
N MET A 152 -9.79 -12.65 1.10
CA MET A 152 -8.68 -13.40 0.52
C MET A 152 -8.88 -14.87 0.89
N SER A 153 -9.09 -15.73 -0.09
CA SER A 153 -9.28 -17.17 0.08
C SER A 153 -8.33 -17.95 -0.81
N ARG A 154 -7.40 -18.71 -0.22
CA ARG A 154 -6.37 -19.46 -0.98
C ARG A 154 -5.63 -18.56 -2.01
N SER A 155 -5.18 -17.38 -1.58
CA SER A 155 -4.54 -16.36 -2.43
C SER A 155 -5.42 -15.77 -3.55
N LYS A 156 -6.74 -15.98 -3.51
CA LYS A 156 -7.69 -15.34 -4.43
C LYS A 156 -8.45 -14.21 -3.74
N LEU A 157 -8.50 -13.07 -4.41
CA LEU A 157 -9.30 -11.92 -4.04
C LEU A 157 -10.74 -12.12 -4.48
N GLU A 158 -11.68 -11.82 -3.58
CA GLU A 158 -13.09 -11.66 -3.88
C GLU A 158 -13.59 -10.38 -3.19
N MET A 159 -14.03 -9.41 -3.99
CA MET A 159 -14.52 -8.12 -3.51
C MET A 159 -15.74 -7.70 -4.33
N ALA A 160 -16.71 -7.10 -3.65
CA ALA A 160 -17.81 -6.39 -4.28
C ALA A 160 -17.95 -5.03 -3.63
N PHE A 161 -18.16 -4.00 -4.44
CA PHE A 161 -18.32 -2.62 -3.99
C PHE A 161 -19.19 -1.84 -4.97
N THR A 162 -19.65 -0.67 -4.56
CA THR A 162 -20.36 0.27 -5.44
C THR A 162 -19.34 1.30 -5.91
N ASP A 163 -19.15 1.42 -7.22
CA ASP A 163 -18.30 2.45 -7.80
C ASP A 163 -18.88 3.83 -7.50
N ILE A 164 -18.08 4.69 -6.87
CA ILE A 164 -18.49 6.05 -6.50
C ILE A 164 -18.75 6.90 -7.75
N MET A 165 -18.03 6.62 -8.84
CA MET A 165 -18.13 7.41 -10.08
C MET A 165 -19.45 7.18 -10.80
N THR A 166 -19.90 5.93 -10.90
CA THR A 166 -21.08 5.56 -11.70
C THR A 166 -22.28 5.07 -10.87
N GLY A 167 -22.09 4.74 -9.60
CA GLY A 167 -23.12 4.13 -8.74
C GLY A 167 -23.39 2.65 -9.02
N GLU A 168 -22.64 2.03 -9.94
CA GLU A 168 -22.83 0.62 -10.30
C GLU A 168 -22.15 -0.33 -9.31
N THR A 169 -22.69 -1.54 -9.18
CA THR A 169 -22.00 -2.59 -8.43
C THR A 169 -20.88 -3.18 -9.29
N CYS A 170 -19.67 -3.17 -8.73
CA CYS A 170 -18.46 -3.72 -9.30
C CYS A 170 -18.00 -4.93 -8.50
N ARG A 171 -17.38 -5.89 -9.19
CA ARG A 171 -16.67 -7.02 -8.59
C ARG A 171 -15.21 -6.93 -8.94
N LEU A 172 -14.36 -7.14 -7.95
CA LEU A 172 -12.93 -7.34 -8.14
C LEU A 172 -12.58 -8.78 -7.75
N GLY A 173 -11.64 -9.34 -8.48
CA GLY A 173 -10.96 -10.53 -8.06
C GLY A 173 -9.54 -10.56 -8.54
N SER A 174 -8.86 -11.66 -8.26
CA SER A 174 -7.49 -11.85 -8.70
C SER A 174 -7.30 -13.20 -9.38
N ASP A 175 -6.48 -13.19 -10.42
CA ASP A 175 -5.97 -14.36 -11.12
C ASP A 175 -4.43 -14.26 -11.15
N GLY A 176 -3.71 -15.38 -11.28
CA GLY A 176 -2.24 -15.35 -11.31
C GLY A 176 -1.56 -16.52 -10.62
N GLU A 177 -0.27 -16.70 -10.90
CA GLU A 177 0.58 -17.75 -10.35
C GLU A 177 1.95 -17.19 -9.93
N GLN A 178 2.60 -17.85 -8.97
CA GLN A 178 4.01 -17.59 -8.62
C GLN A 178 4.36 -16.14 -8.23
N GLY A 179 3.42 -15.42 -7.63
CA GLY A 179 3.64 -14.04 -7.13
C GLY A 179 3.40 -12.94 -8.17
N ASP A 180 3.09 -13.28 -9.42
CA ASP A 180 2.53 -12.36 -10.41
C ASP A 180 1.00 -12.46 -10.34
N ILE A 181 0.37 -11.38 -9.88
CA ILE A 181 -1.03 -11.34 -9.50
C ILE A 181 -1.71 -10.25 -10.31
N GLU A 182 -2.65 -10.68 -11.15
CA GLU A 182 -3.53 -9.79 -11.87
C GLU A 182 -4.79 -9.54 -11.06
N ILE A 183 -5.13 -8.25 -10.90
CA ILE A 183 -6.37 -7.79 -10.32
C ILE A 183 -7.29 -7.38 -11.47
N TRP A 184 -8.47 -8.01 -11.54
CA TRP A 184 -9.45 -7.76 -12.57
C TRP A 184 -10.73 -7.14 -12.01
N LEU A 185 -11.41 -6.37 -12.85
CA LEU A 185 -12.69 -5.74 -12.62
C LEU A 185 -13.78 -6.40 -13.46
N GLN A 186 -14.98 -6.50 -12.90
CA GLN A 186 -16.22 -6.76 -13.61
C GLN A 186 -17.26 -5.73 -13.17
N ARG A 187 -17.78 -4.94 -14.11
CA ARG A 187 -18.76 -3.87 -13.88
C ARG A 187 -20.17 -4.36 -14.25
N GLY A 188 -21.16 -4.12 -13.40
CA GLY A 188 -22.54 -4.50 -13.66
C GLY A 188 -22.91 -5.96 -13.32
N LEU A 189 -24.19 -6.31 -13.52
CA LEU A 189 -24.84 -7.51 -12.97
C LEU A 189 -24.97 -8.76 -13.85
N PRO A 190 -24.69 -8.80 -15.17
CA PRO A 190 -24.56 -10.09 -15.83
C PRO A 190 -23.20 -10.72 -15.52
N ALA A 191 -23.22 -12.00 -15.17
CA ALA A 191 -22.02 -12.81 -14.94
C ALA A 191 -21.11 -12.90 -16.18
N ASP A 192 -21.63 -12.58 -17.36
CA ASP A 192 -20.96 -12.60 -18.66
C ASP A 192 -20.18 -11.33 -19.00
N THR A 193 -20.20 -10.31 -18.14
CA THR A 193 -19.32 -9.15 -18.36
C THR A 193 -17.86 -9.60 -18.29
N ALA A 194 -17.11 -9.34 -19.37
CA ALA A 194 -15.71 -9.71 -19.46
C ALA A 194 -14.89 -9.12 -18.31
N LYS A 195 -13.99 -9.93 -17.74
CA LYS A 195 -13.02 -9.51 -16.73
C LYS A 195 -11.99 -8.58 -17.37
N GLN A 196 -11.92 -7.35 -16.87
CA GLN A 196 -11.00 -6.31 -17.32
C GLN A 196 -9.78 -6.26 -16.39
N PRO A 197 -8.55 -6.51 -16.85
CA PRO A 197 -7.36 -6.32 -16.02
C PRO A 197 -7.21 -4.85 -15.65
N ILE A 198 -7.09 -4.50 -14.37
CA ILE A 198 -6.99 -3.11 -13.94
C ILE A 198 -5.74 -2.81 -13.12
N ALA A 199 -5.09 -3.83 -12.56
CA ALA A 199 -3.80 -3.67 -11.89
C ALA A 199 -3.04 -4.99 -11.87
N HIS A 200 -1.71 -4.93 -11.87
CA HIS A 200 -0.81 -6.08 -11.77
C HIS A 200 0.18 -5.88 -10.63
N MET A 201 0.30 -6.87 -9.76
CA MET A 201 1.25 -6.88 -8.65
C MET A 201 2.24 -8.02 -8.84
N TYR A 202 3.54 -7.72 -8.81
CA TYR A 202 4.59 -8.71 -9.06
C TYR A 202 5.86 -8.37 -8.28
N PRO A 203 6.77 -9.34 -8.05
CA PRO A 203 8.01 -9.08 -7.32
C PRO A 203 8.79 -7.94 -7.99
N ALA A 204 9.29 -7.01 -7.16
CA ALA A 204 10.06 -5.91 -7.69
C ALA A 204 11.34 -6.42 -8.40
N PRO A 205 11.81 -5.76 -9.46
CA PRO A 205 12.99 -6.18 -10.20
C PRO A 205 14.23 -6.34 -9.31
N ALA A 206 15.16 -7.22 -9.72
CA ALA A 206 16.43 -7.38 -9.02
C ALA A 206 17.17 -6.04 -8.90
N GLY A 207 17.74 -5.76 -7.72
CA GLY A 207 18.43 -4.50 -7.43
C GLY A 207 17.52 -3.38 -6.90
N THR A 208 16.21 -3.58 -6.83
CA THR A 208 15.29 -2.69 -6.10
C THR A 208 15.21 -3.08 -4.62
N PRO A 209 14.82 -2.15 -3.72
CA PRO A 209 14.48 -2.47 -2.34
C PRO A 209 13.45 -3.60 -2.25
N LEU A 210 13.45 -4.33 -1.13
CA LEU A 210 12.52 -5.42 -0.91
C LEU A 210 11.08 -4.91 -1.08
N GLY A 211 10.32 -5.56 -1.95
CA GLY A 211 8.96 -5.10 -2.24
C GLY A 211 8.38 -5.67 -3.52
N TYR A 212 7.35 -4.97 -3.99
CA TYR A 212 6.60 -5.30 -5.19
C TYR A 212 6.52 -4.12 -6.14
N SER A 213 6.45 -4.42 -7.42
CA SER A 213 5.95 -3.48 -8.41
C SER A 213 4.44 -3.66 -8.55
N LEU A 214 3.72 -2.54 -8.62
CA LEU A 214 2.29 -2.47 -8.80
C LEU A 214 2.00 -1.56 -9.99
N ASP A 215 1.55 -2.14 -11.08
CA ASP A 215 1.06 -1.41 -12.25
C ASP A 215 -0.45 -1.18 -12.08
N ILE A 216 -0.94 0.04 -12.29
CA ILE A 216 -2.33 0.45 -12.12
C ILE A 216 -2.81 1.11 -13.41
N ALA A 217 -3.98 0.68 -13.90
CA ALA A 217 -4.57 1.26 -15.10
C ALA A 217 -5.00 2.72 -14.86
N GLU A 218 -4.99 3.51 -15.93
CA GLU A 218 -5.61 4.84 -15.93
C GLU A 218 -7.08 4.75 -15.51
N GLY A 219 -7.51 5.72 -14.70
CA GLY A 219 -8.87 5.84 -14.17
C GLY A 219 -9.14 4.99 -12.92
N VAL A 220 -8.19 4.19 -12.44
CA VAL A 220 -8.38 3.33 -11.26
C VAL A 220 -7.96 4.04 -9.98
N ASP A 221 -8.76 3.91 -8.93
CA ASP A 221 -8.44 4.36 -7.57
C ASP A 221 -7.20 3.65 -7.02
N ALA A 222 -6.10 4.41 -6.94
CA ALA A 222 -4.80 3.93 -6.48
C ALA A 222 -4.84 3.46 -5.02
N VAL A 223 -5.63 4.11 -4.17
CA VAL A 223 -5.75 3.75 -2.76
C VAL A 223 -6.44 2.40 -2.63
N MET A 224 -7.51 2.16 -3.38
CA MET A 224 -8.15 0.85 -3.45
C MET A 224 -7.16 -0.23 -3.88
N ALA A 225 -6.39 0.01 -4.96
CA ALA A 225 -5.40 -0.94 -5.46
C ALA A 225 -4.33 -1.25 -4.40
N ILE A 226 -3.77 -0.23 -3.73
CA ILE A 226 -2.78 -0.39 -2.66
C ILE A 226 -3.36 -1.22 -1.51
N LEU A 227 -4.57 -0.91 -1.03
CA LEU A 227 -5.20 -1.65 0.08
C LEU A 227 -5.42 -3.13 -0.26
N VAL A 228 -5.81 -3.43 -1.49
CA VAL A 228 -5.94 -4.80 -1.99
C VAL A 228 -4.58 -5.50 -1.99
N CYS A 229 -3.53 -4.86 -2.52
CA CYS A 229 -2.18 -5.42 -2.55
C CYS A 229 -1.59 -5.66 -1.16
N VAL A 230 -1.87 -4.79 -0.19
CA VAL A 230 -1.50 -5.00 1.23
C VAL A 230 -2.15 -6.27 1.78
N ALA A 231 -3.41 -6.51 1.48
CA ALA A 231 -4.11 -7.71 1.92
C ALA A 231 -3.69 -8.98 1.17
N VAL A 232 -3.29 -8.84 -0.10
CA VAL A 232 -2.65 -9.90 -0.88
C VAL A 232 -1.34 -10.31 -0.22
N HIS A 233 -0.46 -9.35 0.07
CA HIS A 233 0.80 -9.56 0.80
C HIS A 233 0.58 -10.32 2.12
N ASP A 234 -0.41 -9.90 2.92
CA ASP A 234 -0.75 -10.57 4.19
C ASP A 234 -1.21 -12.02 4.04
N SER A 235 -1.80 -12.35 2.89
CA SER A 235 -2.37 -13.67 2.62
C SER A 235 -1.37 -14.65 2.01
N GLU A 236 -0.26 -14.15 1.48
CA GLU A 236 0.83 -14.94 0.92
C GLU A 236 1.65 -15.60 2.05
N PRO A 237 1.92 -16.92 2.00
CA PRO A 237 2.74 -17.57 3.01
C PRO A 237 4.18 -17.05 2.97
N GLU A 238 4.79 -16.86 4.14
CA GLU A 238 6.17 -16.40 4.37
C GLU A 238 7.26 -17.13 3.55
N ARG A 239 6.93 -18.27 2.93
CA ARG A 239 7.87 -19.10 2.17
C ARG A 239 8.21 -18.55 0.78
N ARG A 240 7.47 -17.58 0.24
CA ARG A 240 7.71 -17.04 -1.12
C ARG A 240 8.69 -15.84 -1.18
N TRP A 241 9.07 -15.28 -0.04
CA TRP A 241 9.88 -14.04 0.04
C TRP A 241 11.39 -14.25 0.03
N ARG A 242 11.84 -15.49 0.26
CA ARG A 242 13.27 -15.78 0.10
C ARG A 242 13.54 -15.84 -1.40
N ALA A 243 14.31 -14.89 -1.91
CA ALA A 243 15.08 -15.10 -3.11
C ALA A 243 15.73 -16.50 -3.04
N PRO A 244 15.91 -17.22 -4.16
CA PRO A 244 16.68 -18.45 -4.13
C PRO A 244 18.03 -18.09 -3.51
N THR A 245 18.32 -18.64 -2.33
CA THR A 245 19.65 -18.58 -1.75
C THR A 245 20.59 -19.00 -2.87
N PRO A 246 21.58 -18.19 -3.28
CA PRO A 246 22.56 -18.68 -4.23
C PRO A 246 23.18 -19.91 -3.58
N MET A 247 22.91 -21.08 -4.16
CA MET A 247 23.66 -22.27 -3.81
C MET A 247 25.07 -21.97 -4.28
N PHE A 248 25.93 -21.59 -3.34
CA PHE A 248 27.37 -21.68 -3.54
C PHE A 248 27.67 -23.15 -3.80
N THR A 249 27.91 -23.49 -5.06
CA THR A 249 28.57 -24.72 -5.50
C THR A 249 29.95 -24.36 -6.00
#